data_AF-A0ABD5MR24-F1
#
_entry.id   AF-A0ABD5MR24-F1
#
_cell.length_a   1.000
_cell.length_b   1.000
_cell.length_c   1.000
_cell.angle_alpha   90.00
_cell.angle_beta   90.00
_cell.angle_gamma   90.00
#
_symmetry.space_group_name_H-M   'P 1'
#
loop_
_entity.id
_entity.type
_entity.pdbx_description
1 polymer ?
#
loop_
_entity_poly.entity_id
_entity_poly.type
_entity_poly.pdbx_seq_one_letter_code
_entity_poly.pdbx_strand_id
1 'polypeptide(L)'
;MPKIEKWEKKIAWIVSGALGVTICVTAILLLRDSPLFDEYFLLAVVITVFPPAVLDYVDYRWKRSVDKYLPDLLRSIVQAQKTGMTLPQALEEASKRKYGPMTKELRKMVAQMSWGVSFEDGLQSLGKRVDTSLMRQSIPLILEAQRSGGQIEKVFEPLEEFVQKTLTFDNERKTQTRPYLAIIYVAFFVFLFTIIMLFKSFFVDAVDFELSQFELMSPEEARRIFFHMNAIQGFFGGLVAGKMGEGTVGGGLKHSVILLLCGFLAFKFVV
;
A
#
# COMPACT_ATOMS: atom_id res chain seq x y z
N MET A 1 3.57 -12.17 10.33
CA MET A 1 2.93 -11.49 9.19
C MET A 1 2.88 -12.47 8.03
N PRO A 2 1.71 -12.73 7.45
CA PRO A 2 1.58 -13.60 6.28
C PRO A 2 2.18 -12.91 5.04
N LYS A 3 2.74 -13.72 4.15
CA LYS A 3 3.10 -13.31 2.80
C LYS A 3 1.86 -13.48 1.93
N ILE A 4 1.53 -12.49 1.12
CA ILE A 4 0.42 -12.59 0.18
C ILE A 4 0.98 -12.96 -1.19
N GLU A 5 0.47 -14.03 -1.78
CA GLU A 5 0.90 -14.49 -3.09
C GLU A 5 0.31 -13.66 -4.22
N LYS A 6 1.01 -13.61 -5.37
CA LYS A 6 0.56 -12.83 -6.53
C LYS A 6 -0.80 -13.29 -7.08
N TRP A 7 -1.13 -14.58 -6.93
CA TRP A 7 -2.42 -15.13 -7.37
C TRP A 7 -3.56 -14.70 -6.43
N GLU A 8 -3.33 -14.65 -5.11
CA GLU A 8 -4.32 -14.17 -4.13
C GLU A 8 -4.71 -12.72 -4.42
N LYS A 9 -3.73 -11.87 -4.75
CA LYS A 9 -4.00 -10.49 -5.19
C LYS A 9 -4.83 -10.44 -6.46
N LYS A 10 -4.50 -11.25 -7.47
CA LYS A 10 -5.28 -11.30 -8.72
C LYS A 10 -6.71 -11.76 -8.48
N ILE A 11 -6.91 -12.78 -7.66
CA ILE A 11 -8.26 -13.25 -7.30
C ILE A 11 -9.01 -12.15 -6.57
N ALA A 12 -8.39 -11.46 -5.62
CA ALA A 12 -9.05 -10.37 -4.92
C ALA A 12 -9.47 -9.25 -5.88
N TRP A 13 -8.63 -8.86 -6.85
CA TRP A 13 -9.01 -7.90 -7.88
C TRP A 13 -10.19 -8.39 -8.75
N ILE A 14 -10.18 -9.66 -9.17
CA ILE A 14 -11.24 -10.23 -10.00
C ILE A 14 -12.55 -10.35 -9.22
N VAL A 15 -12.51 -10.90 -8.01
CA VAL A 15 -13.69 -11.10 -7.16
C VAL A 15 -14.26 -9.76 -6.72
N SER A 16 -13.43 -8.82 -6.27
CA SER A 16 -13.90 -7.49 -5.85
C SER A 16 -14.43 -6.70 -7.04
N GLY A 17 -13.81 -6.82 -8.22
CA GLY A 17 -14.32 -6.22 -9.45
C GLY A 17 -15.66 -6.80 -9.88
N ALA A 18 -15.83 -8.12 -9.86
CA ALA A 18 -17.10 -8.77 -10.18
C ALA A 18 -18.22 -8.38 -9.19
N LEU A 19 -17.88 -8.32 -7.90
CA LEU A 19 -18.83 -7.89 -6.86
C LEU A 19 -19.19 -6.41 -7.00
N GLY A 20 -18.22 -5.55 -7.33
CA GLY A 20 -18.46 -4.14 -7.63
C GLY A 20 -19.37 -3.93 -8.84
N VAL A 21 -19.08 -4.64 -9.94
CA VAL A 21 -19.89 -4.57 -11.17
C VAL A 21 -21.32 -5.04 -10.92
N THR A 22 -21.50 -6.15 -10.19
CA THR A 22 -22.85 -6.63 -9.86
C THR A 22 -23.63 -5.62 -9.02
N ILE A 23 -22.99 -4.99 -8.01
CA ILE A 23 -23.63 -3.94 -7.22
C ILE A 23 -23.98 -2.73 -8.09
N CYS A 24 -23.07 -2.26 -8.96
CA CYS A 24 -23.35 -1.17 -9.90
C CYS A 24 -24.53 -1.49 -10.83
N VAL A 25 -24.57 -2.71 -11.39
CA VAL A 25 -25.65 -3.16 -12.28
C VAL A 25 -26.98 -3.21 -11.52
N THR A 26 -26.99 -3.73 -10.29
CA THR A 26 -28.21 -3.72 -9.46
C THR A 26 -28.67 -2.30 -9.12
N ALA A 27 -27.75 -1.38 -8.84
CA ALA A 27 -28.07 0.02 -8.57
C ALA A 27 -28.69 0.69 -9.82
N ILE A 28 -28.14 0.45 -11.01
CA ILE A 28 -28.63 1.02 -12.27
C ILE A 28 -30.01 0.46 -12.65
N LEU A 29 -30.26 -0.84 -12.42
CA LEU A 29 -31.51 -1.49 -12.84
C LEU A 29 -32.68 -1.27 -11.88
N LEU A 30 -32.43 -1.25 -10.57
CA LEU A 30 -33.50 -1.24 -9.54
C LEU A 30 -33.71 0.13 -8.88
N LEU A 31 -32.70 0.99 -8.87
CA LEU A 31 -32.67 2.17 -7.98
C LEU A 31 -32.47 3.49 -8.72
N ARG A 32 -32.55 3.50 -10.07
CA ARG A 32 -32.20 4.64 -10.93
C ARG A 32 -32.86 5.97 -10.53
N ASP A 33 -34.11 5.92 -10.06
CA ASP A 33 -34.89 7.11 -9.68
C ASP A 33 -34.96 7.32 -8.16
N SER A 34 -34.28 6.50 -7.38
CA SER A 34 -34.31 6.56 -5.91
C SER A 34 -33.10 7.34 -5.34
N PRO A 35 -33.26 8.04 -4.20
CA PRO A 35 -32.16 8.70 -3.51
C PRO A 35 -31.09 7.72 -2.99
N LEU A 36 -31.40 6.42 -2.98
CA LEU A 36 -30.48 5.36 -2.56
C LEU A 36 -29.43 5.02 -3.62
N PHE A 37 -29.61 5.42 -4.88
CA PHE A 37 -28.67 5.13 -5.97
C PHE A 37 -27.24 5.54 -5.63
N ASP A 38 -27.07 6.75 -5.09
CA ASP A 38 -25.78 7.34 -4.77
C ASP A 38 -25.06 6.57 -3.63
N GLU A 39 -25.81 6.07 -2.64
CA GLU A 39 -25.26 5.26 -1.55
C GLU A 39 -24.76 3.90 -2.06
N TYR A 40 -25.54 3.24 -2.91
CA TYR A 40 -25.18 1.94 -3.51
C TYR A 40 -23.99 2.06 -4.48
N PHE A 41 -23.90 3.17 -5.22
CA PHE A 41 -22.76 3.44 -6.09
C PHE A 41 -21.46 3.62 -5.29
N LEU A 42 -21.49 4.40 -4.20
CA LEU A 42 -20.33 4.56 -3.33
C LEU A 42 -19.93 3.23 -2.68
N LEU A 43 -20.91 2.44 -2.23
CA LEU A 43 -20.69 1.12 -1.67
C LEU A 43 -20.03 0.17 -2.68
N ALA A 44 -20.44 0.21 -3.95
CA ALA A 44 -19.81 -0.55 -5.03
C ALA A 44 -18.33 -0.17 -5.20
N VAL A 45 -18.01 1.13 -5.19
CA VAL A 45 -16.63 1.63 -5.29
C VAL A 45 -15.80 1.17 -4.09
N VAL A 46 -16.32 1.31 -2.87
CA VAL A 46 -15.62 0.89 -1.64
C VAL A 46 -15.37 -0.60 -1.65
N ILE A 47 -16.35 -1.44 -2.00
CA ILE A 47 -16.19 -2.90 -2.04
C ILE A 47 -15.21 -3.33 -3.14
N THR A 48 -15.17 -2.63 -4.27
CA THR A 48 -14.22 -2.93 -5.35
C THR A 48 -12.78 -2.65 -4.90
N VAL A 49 -12.59 -1.54 -4.17
CA VAL A 49 -11.25 -1.01 -3.84
C VAL A 49 -10.70 -1.57 -2.54
N PHE A 50 -11.55 -1.81 -1.53
CA PHE A 50 -11.13 -2.13 -0.18
C PHE A 50 -10.39 -3.48 -0.05
N PRO A 51 -10.88 -4.62 -0.56
CA PRO A 51 -10.19 -5.89 -0.41
C PRO A 51 -8.80 -5.91 -1.11
N PRO A 52 -8.64 -5.42 -2.36
CA PRO A 52 -7.32 -5.29 -2.98
C PRO A 52 -6.39 -4.36 -2.20
N ALA A 53 -6.91 -3.24 -1.68
CA ALA A 53 -6.13 -2.29 -0.89
C ALA A 53 -5.54 -2.94 0.38
N VAL A 54 -6.33 -3.75 1.09
CA VAL A 54 -5.88 -4.45 2.29
C VAL A 54 -4.77 -5.46 1.95
N LEU A 55 -4.94 -6.25 0.89
CA LEU A 55 -3.92 -7.23 0.48
C LEU A 55 -2.63 -6.57 0.02
N ASP A 56 -2.72 -5.47 -0.72
CA ASP A 56 -1.55 -4.72 -1.15
C ASP A 56 -0.83 -4.09 0.05
N TYR A 57 -1.56 -3.58 1.03
CA TYR A 57 -0.98 -3.04 2.26
C TYR A 57 -0.28 -4.11 3.11
N VAL A 58 -0.87 -5.30 3.24
CA VAL A 58 -0.28 -6.42 3.98
C VAL A 58 1.01 -6.91 3.30
N ASP A 59 1.00 -7.08 1.98
CA ASP A 59 2.20 -7.45 1.21
C ASP A 59 3.30 -6.39 1.30
N TYR A 60 2.93 -5.12 1.17
CA TYR A 60 3.86 -4.00 1.33
C TYR A 60 4.53 -4.02 2.70
N ARG A 61 3.75 -4.23 3.77
CA ARG A 61 4.26 -4.31 5.14
C ARG A 61 5.18 -5.52 5.33
N TRP A 62 4.84 -6.67 4.76
CA TRP A 62 5.68 -7.87 4.78
C TRP A 62 7.03 -7.61 4.08
N LYS A 63 7.01 -7.11 2.85
CA LYS A 63 8.20 -6.77 2.05
C LYS A 63 9.11 -5.78 2.77
N ARG A 64 8.53 -4.69 3.28
CA ARG A 64 9.27 -3.69 4.05
C ARG A 64 9.91 -4.28 5.31
N SER A 65 9.22 -5.21 5.97
CA SER A 65 9.80 -5.90 7.12
C SER A 65 10.96 -6.81 6.73
N VAL A 66 10.92 -7.45 5.55
CA VAL A 66 12.05 -8.24 5.04
C VAL A 66 13.25 -7.35 4.78
N ASP A 67 13.07 -6.25 4.05
CA ASP A 67 14.15 -5.30 3.73
C ASP A 67 14.80 -4.74 5.00
N LYS A 68 14.02 -4.50 6.06
CA LYS A 68 14.54 -4.02 7.35
C LYS A 68 15.53 -4.98 8.02
N TYR A 69 15.38 -6.29 7.85
CA TYR A 69 16.28 -7.30 8.43
C TYR A 69 17.42 -7.71 7.50
N LEU A 70 17.42 -7.25 6.25
CA LEU A 70 18.46 -7.59 5.28
C LEU A 70 19.87 -7.13 5.72
N PRO A 71 20.09 -5.92 6.28
CA PRO A 71 21.39 -5.54 6.81
C PRO A 71 21.91 -6.50 7.89
N ASP A 72 21.05 -6.90 8.82
CA ASP A 72 21.41 -7.79 9.93
C ASP A 72 21.79 -9.20 9.42
N LEU A 73 21.12 -9.66 8.36
CA LEU A 73 21.47 -10.89 7.67
C LEU A 73 22.85 -10.78 7.03
N LEU A 74 23.11 -9.71 6.25
CA LEU A 74 24.40 -9.49 5.60
C LEU A 74 25.54 -9.42 6.62
N ARG A 75 25.34 -8.67 7.70
CA ARG A 75 26.31 -8.58 8.81
C ARG A 75 26.60 -9.94 9.43
N SER A 76 25.56 -10.77 9.61
CA SER A 76 25.72 -12.13 10.15
C SER A 76 26.52 -13.03 9.20
N ILE A 77 26.30 -12.90 7.88
CA ILE A 77 27.06 -13.62 6.86
C ILE A 77 28.54 -13.19 6.90
N VAL A 78 28.82 -11.89 6.95
CA VAL A 78 30.18 -11.36 7.07
C VAL A 78 30.88 -11.88 8.32
N GLN A 79 30.21 -11.85 9.46
CA GLN A 79 30.77 -12.36 10.73
C GLN A 79 31.10 -13.86 10.66
N ALA A 80 30.23 -14.67 10.07
CA ALA A 80 30.46 -16.10 9.88
C ALA A 80 31.59 -16.38 8.87
N GLN A 81 31.70 -15.57 7.83
CA GLN A 81 32.81 -15.64 6.88
C GLN A 81 34.16 -15.31 7.55
N LYS A 82 34.19 -14.32 8.45
CA LYS A 82 35.39 -13.98 9.26
C LYS A 82 35.87 -15.14 10.13
N THR A 83 35.01 -16.12 10.45
CA THR A 83 35.41 -17.36 11.15
C THR A 83 35.81 -18.49 10.21
N GLY A 84 35.96 -18.23 8.91
CA GLY A 84 36.39 -19.20 7.90
C GLY A 84 35.25 -20.02 7.26
N MET A 85 33.97 -19.73 7.56
CA MET A 85 32.86 -20.43 6.91
C MET A 85 32.73 -20.00 5.45
N THR A 86 32.47 -20.94 4.53
CA THR A 86 32.10 -20.61 3.14
C THR A 86 30.77 -19.85 3.08
N LEU A 87 30.48 -19.11 2.00
CA LEU A 87 29.20 -18.39 1.86
C LEU A 87 27.95 -19.27 2.03
N PRO A 88 27.88 -20.49 1.44
CA PRO A 88 26.79 -21.41 1.70
C PRO A 88 26.63 -21.76 3.19
N GLN A 89 27.74 -22.04 3.89
CA GLN A 89 27.74 -22.36 5.33
C GLN A 89 27.35 -21.16 6.20
N ALA A 90 27.88 -19.97 5.87
CA ALA A 90 27.56 -18.73 6.56
C ALA A 90 26.06 -18.39 6.44
N LEU A 91 25.48 -18.61 5.26
CA LEU A 91 24.05 -18.42 5.04
C LEU A 91 23.20 -19.47 5.76
N GLU A 92 23.64 -20.73 5.75
CA GLU A 92 23.01 -21.81 6.52
C GLU A 92 22.98 -21.48 8.02
N GLU A 93 24.11 -21.05 8.58
CA GLU A 93 24.22 -20.65 9.98
C GLU A 93 23.37 -19.41 10.28
N ALA A 94 23.39 -18.40 9.40
CA ALA A 94 22.53 -17.24 9.54
C ALA A 94 21.04 -17.64 9.54
N SER A 95 20.61 -18.60 8.71
CA SER A 95 19.20 -19.05 8.63
C SER A 95 18.63 -19.61 9.94
N LYS A 96 19.50 -20.03 10.87
CA LYS A 96 19.13 -20.50 12.21
C LYS A 96 18.71 -19.34 13.12
N ARG A 97 19.18 -18.12 12.85
CA ARG A 97 18.82 -16.87 13.55
C ARG A 97 17.41 -16.39 13.16
N LYS A 98 16.88 -15.39 13.90
CA LYS A 98 15.55 -14.82 13.70
C LYS A 98 15.62 -13.48 12.97
N TYR A 99 15.15 -13.44 11.72
CA TYR A 99 15.03 -12.24 10.87
C TYR A 99 13.57 -11.90 10.52
N GLY A 100 12.67 -12.09 11.50
CA GLY A 100 11.25 -11.84 11.30
C GLY A 100 10.67 -12.64 10.11
N PRO A 101 9.93 -12.01 9.18
CA PRO A 101 9.30 -12.70 8.06
C PRO A 101 10.29 -13.33 7.06
N MET A 102 11.52 -12.82 6.97
CA MET A 102 12.57 -13.33 6.07
C MET A 102 13.06 -14.72 6.48
N THR A 103 13.01 -15.04 7.78
CA THR A 103 13.48 -16.33 8.34
C THR A 103 12.89 -17.54 7.62
N LYS A 104 11.58 -17.51 7.31
CA LYS A 104 10.91 -18.62 6.64
C LYS A 104 11.44 -18.83 5.22
N GLU A 105 11.69 -17.74 4.50
CA GLU A 105 12.19 -17.78 3.12
C GLU A 105 13.65 -18.22 3.05
N LEU A 106 14.47 -17.82 4.04
CA LEU A 106 15.85 -18.27 4.21
C LEU A 106 15.93 -19.77 4.52
N ARG A 107 15.12 -20.26 5.46
CA ARG A 107 15.07 -21.70 5.78
C ARG A 107 14.60 -22.52 4.58
N LYS A 108 13.67 -21.99 3.77
CA LYS A 108 13.25 -22.63 2.53
C LYS A 108 14.40 -22.72 1.52
N MET A 109 15.21 -21.67 1.39
CA MET A 109 16.42 -21.71 0.55
C MET A 109 17.43 -22.75 1.05
N VAL A 110 17.72 -22.77 2.35
CA VAL A 110 18.66 -23.74 2.94
C VAL A 110 18.16 -25.17 2.76
N ALA A 111 16.84 -25.40 2.92
CA ALA A 111 16.24 -26.70 2.62
C ALA A 111 16.43 -27.10 1.15
N GLN A 112 16.23 -26.18 0.19
CA GLN A 112 16.50 -26.44 -1.23
C GLN A 112 17.96 -26.83 -1.46
N MET A 113 18.90 -26.12 -0.83
CA MET A 113 20.33 -26.44 -0.93
C MET A 113 20.66 -27.83 -0.38
N SER A 114 20.05 -28.22 0.75
CA SER A 114 20.24 -29.56 1.32
C SER A 114 19.71 -30.69 0.42
N TRP A 115 18.87 -30.36 -0.57
CA TRP A 115 18.34 -31.29 -1.56
C TRP A 115 19.13 -31.26 -2.88
N GLY A 116 20.32 -30.64 -2.89
CA GLY A 116 21.23 -30.60 -4.04
C GLY A 116 21.04 -29.41 -4.97
N VAL A 117 20.16 -28.46 -4.65
CA VAL A 117 20.06 -27.19 -5.42
C VAL A 117 21.31 -26.35 -5.19
N SER A 118 21.88 -25.78 -6.26
CA SER A 118 23.06 -24.93 -6.15
C SER A 118 22.79 -23.69 -5.29
N PHE A 119 23.84 -23.15 -4.66
CA PHE A 119 23.73 -21.90 -3.89
C PHE A 119 23.22 -20.75 -4.78
N GLU A 120 23.69 -20.67 -6.03
CA GLU A 120 23.28 -19.64 -6.98
C GLU A 120 21.77 -19.72 -7.26
N ASP A 121 21.26 -20.91 -7.59
CA ASP A 121 19.84 -21.14 -7.88
C ASP A 121 18.96 -20.93 -6.64
N GLY A 122 19.44 -21.36 -5.48
CA GLY A 122 18.78 -21.15 -4.20
C GLY A 122 18.61 -19.66 -3.89
N LEU A 123 19.67 -18.88 -4.11
CA LEU A 123 19.67 -17.43 -3.83
C LEU A 123 18.81 -16.67 -4.85
N GLN A 124 18.88 -17.03 -6.12
CA GLN A 124 17.97 -16.47 -7.13
C GLN A 124 16.50 -16.81 -6.82
N SER A 125 16.23 -18.03 -6.37
CA SER A 125 14.89 -18.46 -5.97
C SER A 125 14.40 -17.69 -4.75
N LEU A 126 15.26 -17.42 -3.76
CA LEU A 126 14.96 -16.54 -2.63
C LEU A 126 14.58 -15.13 -3.13
N GLY A 127 15.36 -14.57 -4.05
CA GLY A 127 15.09 -13.27 -4.67
C GLY A 127 13.74 -13.19 -5.36
N LYS A 128 13.41 -14.20 -6.18
CA LYS A 128 12.12 -14.30 -6.87
C LYS A 128 10.95 -14.43 -5.89
N ARG A 129 11.15 -15.12 -4.76
CA ARG A 129 10.11 -15.29 -3.73
C ARG A 129 9.89 -14.04 -2.90
N VAL A 130 10.94 -13.34 -2.50
CA VAL A 130 10.86 -12.13 -1.66
C VAL A 130 10.45 -10.92 -2.50
N ASP A 131 11.02 -10.79 -3.70
CA ASP A 131 10.63 -9.85 -4.74
C ASP A 131 10.62 -8.38 -4.30
N THR A 132 11.58 -7.97 -3.48
CA THR A 132 11.79 -6.57 -3.11
C THR A 132 12.85 -5.92 -4.00
N SER A 133 12.77 -4.60 -4.15
CA SER A 133 13.76 -3.83 -4.93
C SER A 133 15.17 -4.06 -4.39
N LEU A 134 15.31 -4.09 -3.07
CA LEU A 134 16.60 -4.24 -2.41
C LEU A 134 17.18 -5.64 -2.63
N MET A 135 16.38 -6.69 -2.46
CA MET A 135 16.83 -8.07 -2.73
C MET A 135 17.23 -8.29 -4.20
N ARG A 136 16.50 -7.70 -5.15
CA ARG A 136 16.84 -7.77 -6.58
C ARG A 136 18.20 -7.13 -6.90
N GLN A 137 18.61 -6.12 -6.13
CA GLN A 137 19.90 -5.45 -6.27
C GLN A 137 21.01 -6.18 -5.49
N SER A 138 20.71 -6.70 -4.30
CA SER A 138 21.69 -7.37 -3.44
C SER A 138 22.09 -8.76 -3.94
N ILE A 139 21.17 -9.53 -4.52
CA ILE A 139 21.47 -10.91 -4.94
C ILE A 139 22.58 -11.00 -6.00
N PRO A 140 22.55 -10.24 -7.11
CA PRO A 140 23.64 -10.26 -8.08
C PRO A 140 25.00 -9.93 -7.45
N LEU A 141 25.04 -8.97 -6.51
CA LEU A 141 26.26 -8.58 -5.82
C LEU A 141 26.80 -9.70 -4.92
N ILE A 142 25.92 -10.44 -4.24
CA ILE A 142 26.29 -11.62 -3.44
C ILE A 142 26.83 -12.75 -4.33
N LEU A 143 26.20 -12.99 -5.48
CA LEU A 143 26.67 -14.01 -6.45
C LEU A 143 28.04 -13.65 -7.02
N GLU A 144 28.26 -12.38 -7.36
CA GLU A 144 29.54 -11.90 -7.87
C GLU A 144 30.65 -12.02 -6.81
N ALA A 145 30.35 -11.71 -5.55
CA ALA A 145 31.26 -11.95 -4.43
C ALA A 145 31.63 -13.43 -4.27
N GLN A 146 30.65 -14.33 -4.45
CA GLN A 146 30.88 -15.77 -4.37
C GLN A 146 31.78 -16.27 -5.51
N ARG A 147 31.56 -15.80 -6.74
CA ARG A 147 32.38 -16.13 -7.91
C ARG A 147 33.81 -15.60 -7.79
N SER A 148 33.99 -14.45 -7.16
CA SER A 148 35.30 -13.80 -6.95
C SER A 148 36.17 -14.47 -5.87
N GLY A 149 35.71 -15.56 -5.25
CA GLY A 149 36.60 -16.45 -4.49
C GLY A 149 37.12 -15.92 -3.14
N GLY A 150 36.40 -15.03 -2.45
CA GLY A 150 36.66 -14.81 -1.02
C GLY A 150 37.17 -13.44 -0.58
N GLN A 151 37.28 -12.42 -1.45
CA GLN A 151 37.38 -11.02 -0.99
C GLN A 151 36.01 -10.46 -0.58
N ILE A 152 35.28 -11.25 0.20
CA ILE A 152 33.86 -11.07 0.54
C ILE A 152 33.68 -9.84 1.41
N GLU A 153 34.63 -9.53 2.30
CA GLU A 153 34.63 -8.29 3.10
C GLU A 153 34.58 -7.04 2.20
N LYS A 154 35.37 -7.03 1.11
CA LYS A 154 35.41 -5.91 0.16
C LYS A 154 34.12 -5.72 -0.64
N VAL A 155 33.22 -6.71 -0.66
CA VAL A 155 31.94 -6.64 -1.39
C VAL A 155 30.76 -6.52 -0.44
N PHE A 156 30.76 -7.26 0.66
CA PHE A 156 29.66 -7.30 1.62
C PHE A 156 29.65 -6.09 2.56
N GLU A 157 30.79 -5.51 2.95
CA GLU A 157 30.80 -4.29 3.76
C GLU A 157 30.19 -3.11 2.98
N PRO A 158 30.62 -2.83 1.72
CA PRO A 158 29.93 -1.83 0.89
C PRO A 158 28.47 -2.17 0.60
N LEU A 159 28.12 -3.47 0.48
CA LEU A 159 26.74 -3.89 0.29
C LEU A 159 25.89 -3.65 1.54
N GLU A 160 26.39 -3.95 2.74
CA GLU A 160 25.72 -3.64 4.00
C GLU A 160 25.48 -2.13 4.10
N GLU A 161 26.52 -1.32 3.85
CA GLU A 161 26.42 0.14 3.88
C GLU A 161 25.42 0.65 2.84
N PHE A 162 25.43 0.11 1.62
CA PHE A 162 24.47 0.43 0.58
C PHE A 162 23.03 0.11 0.99
N VAL A 163 22.79 -1.07 1.56
CA VAL A 163 21.47 -1.51 2.04
C VAL A 163 21.01 -0.61 3.19
N GLN A 164 21.89 -0.28 4.14
CA GLN A 164 21.58 0.63 5.24
C GLN A 164 21.28 2.04 4.76
N LYS A 165 22.12 2.62 3.90
CA LYS A 165 21.89 3.94 3.29
C LYS A 165 20.57 3.99 2.52
N THR A 166 20.25 2.94 1.76
CA THR A 166 18.98 2.86 1.02
C THR A 166 17.78 2.87 1.97
N LEU A 167 17.83 2.14 3.09
CA LEU A 167 16.78 2.14 4.10
C LEU A 167 16.66 3.50 4.82
N THR A 168 17.79 4.15 5.10
CA THR A 168 17.83 5.49 5.68
C THR A 168 17.20 6.50 4.74
N PHE A 169 17.58 6.52 3.45
CA PHE A 169 16.97 7.39 2.45
C PHE A 169 15.47 7.14 2.27
N ASP A 170 14.99 5.88 2.31
CA ASP A 170 13.55 5.62 2.26
C ASP A 170 12.82 6.17 3.49
N ASN A 171 13.41 6.06 4.68
CA ASN A 171 12.84 6.62 5.91
C ASN A 171 12.88 8.15 5.93
N GLU A 172 13.96 8.77 5.45
CA GLU A 172 14.07 10.22 5.29
C GLU A 172 13.04 10.73 4.30
N ARG A 173 12.92 10.11 3.12
CA ARG A 173 11.89 10.42 2.13
C ARG A 173 10.49 10.35 2.75
N LYS A 174 10.18 9.30 3.51
CA LYS A 174 8.89 9.17 4.19
C LYS A 174 8.66 10.27 5.22
N THR A 175 9.69 10.65 5.95
CA THR A 175 9.60 11.70 6.97
C THR A 175 9.38 13.07 6.33
N GLN A 176 10.09 13.36 5.25
CA GLN A 176 9.94 14.60 4.49
C GLN A 176 8.62 14.68 3.71
N THR A 177 8.04 13.54 3.33
CA THR A 177 6.76 13.49 2.58
C THR A 177 5.52 13.49 3.49
N ARG A 178 5.66 13.18 4.79
CA ARG A 178 4.55 13.18 5.77
C ARG A 178 3.73 14.48 5.80
N PRO A 179 4.34 15.68 5.78
CA PRO A 179 3.57 16.94 5.74
C PRO A 179 2.64 17.04 4.53
N TYR A 180 3.06 16.56 3.35
CA TYR A 180 2.21 16.55 2.16
C TYR A 180 1.00 15.63 2.30
N LEU A 181 1.15 14.50 2.99
CA LEU A 181 0.00 13.65 3.34
C LEU A 181 -0.96 14.42 4.26
N ALA A 182 -0.45 15.15 5.26
CA ALA A 182 -1.30 15.97 6.12
C ALA A 182 -2.05 17.07 5.35
N ILE A 183 -1.40 17.75 4.40
CA ILE A 183 -2.03 18.78 3.55
C ILE A 183 -3.24 18.21 2.81
N ILE A 184 -3.13 17.01 2.24
CA ILE A 184 -4.23 16.36 1.50
C ILE A 184 -5.42 16.07 2.43
N TYR A 185 -5.15 15.54 3.63
CA TYR A 185 -6.19 15.27 4.61
C TYR A 185 -6.87 16.55 5.10
N VAL A 186 -6.10 17.59 5.40
CA VAL A 186 -6.63 18.90 5.81
C VAL A 186 -7.49 19.50 4.68
N ALA A 187 -7.01 19.48 3.44
CA ALA A 187 -7.78 19.98 2.29
C ALA A 187 -9.11 19.24 2.11
N PHE A 188 -9.13 17.92 2.32
CA PHE A 188 -10.36 17.13 2.32
C PHE A 188 -11.34 17.57 3.40
N PHE A 189 -10.89 17.70 4.65
CA PHE A 189 -11.77 18.10 5.75
C PHE A 189 -12.24 19.55 5.65
N VAL A 190 -11.39 20.46 5.17
CA VAL A 190 -11.78 21.84 4.89
C VAL A 190 -12.85 21.88 3.80
N PHE A 191 -12.68 21.14 2.71
CA PHE A 191 -13.68 21.04 1.66
C PHE A 191 -15.01 20.48 2.17
N LEU A 192 -14.96 19.40 2.95
CA LEU A 192 -16.13 18.78 3.56
C LEU A 192 -16.86 19.76 4.50
N PHE A 193 -16.10 20.49 5.32
CA PHE A 193 -16.64 21.53 6.20
C PHE A 193 -17.31 22.65 5.40
N THR A 194 -16.67 23.15 4.35
CA THR A 194 -17.22 24.19 3.48
C THR A 194 -18.53 23.75 2.83
N ILE A 195 -18.61 22.50 2.34
CA ILE A 195 -19.86 21.96 1.80
C ILE A 195 -20.96 21.94 2.85
N ILE A 196 -20.68 21.43 4.05
CA ILE A 196 -21.68 21.35 5.12
C ILE A 196 -22.19 22.75 5.49
N MET A 197 -21.28 23.71 5.63
CA MET A 197 -21.63 25.10 5.96
C MET A 197 -22.45 25.74 4.84
N LEU A 198 -22.04 25.56 3.58
CA LEU A 198 -22.75 26.08 2.42
C LEU A 198 -24.15 25.45 2.33
N PHE A 199 -24.26 24.13 2.48
CA PHE A 199 -25.55 23.44 2.41
C PHE A 199 -26.53 23.94 3.47
N LYS A 200 -26.11 24.03 4.73
CA LYS A 200 -26.97 24.53 5.81
C LYS A 200 -27.35 26.00 5.60
N SER A 201 -26.37 26.86 5.35
CA SER A 201 -26.60 28.30 5.25
C SER A 201 -27.42 28.72 4.03
N PHE A 202 -27.28 28.03 2.89
CA PHE A 202 -27.90 28.45 1.63
C PHE A 202 -29.09 27.58 1.20
N PHE A 203 -29.23 26.36 1.72
CA PHE A 203 -30.32 25.47 1.30
C PHE A 203 -31.27 25.07 2.44
N VAL A 204 -30.84 25.17 3.70
CA VAL A 204 -31.74 24.96 4.85
C VAL A 204 -32.26 26.30 5.35
N ASP A 205 -31.35 27.22 5.68
CA ASP A 205 -31.71 28.50 6.31
C ASP A 205 -32.25 29.54 5.30
N ALA A 206 -31.90 29.42 4.02
CA ALA A 206 -32.35 30.35 2.98
C ALA A 206 -33.77 30.07 2.46
N VAL A 207 -34.36 28.92 2.78
CA VAL A 207 -35.76 28.59 2.43
C VAL A 207 -36.75 29.46 3.22
N ASP A 208 -36.34 29.99 4.38
CA ASP A 208 -37.13 30.93 5.18
C ASP A 208 -37.00 32.40 4.72
N PHE A 209 -35.99 32.72 3.90
CA PHE A 209 -35.89 34.03 3.26
C PHE A 209 -36.57 33.96 1.90
N GLU A 210 -37.55 34.84 1.64
CA GLU A 210 -38.18 35.03 0.32
C GLU A 210 -37.18 35.60 -0.71
N LEU A 211 -36.11 34.85 -1.01
CA LEU A 211 -35.20 35.09 -2.12
C LEU A 211 -35.83 34.54 -3.40
N SER A 212 -37.01 35.06 -3.73
CA SER A 212 -37.83 34.65 -4.88
C SER A 212 -37.26 35.05 -6.25
N GLN A 213 -36.04 35.60 -6.30
CA GLN A 213 -35.38 36.05 -7.54
C GLN A 213 -34.19 35.19 -7.97
N PHE A 214 -33.70 34.29 -7.11
CA PHE A 214 -32.71 33.28 -7.53
C PHE A 214 -33.45 31.95 -7.73
N GLU A 215 -33.44 31.42 -8.96
CA GLU A 215 -33.72 30.01 -9.18
C GLU A 215 -32.59 29.19 -8.53
N LEU A 216 -32.69 29.01 -7.22
CA LEU A 216 -31.83 28.09 -6.50
C LEU A 216 -32.19 26.69 -6.96
N MET A 217 -31.15 25.91 -7.28
CA MET A 217 -31.29 24.47 -7.50
C MET A 217 -31.99 23.81 -6.30
N SER A 218 -32.69 22.70 -6.53
CA SER A 218 -33.35 22.03 -5.41
C SER A 218 -32.30 21.55 -4.38
N PRO A 219 -32.62 21.56 -3.07
CA PRO A 219 -31.71 21.05 -2.04
C PRO A 219 -31.25 19.60 -2.29
N GLU A 220 -32.10 18.78 -2.91
CA GLU A 220 -31.76 17.40 -3.27
C GLU A 220 -30.73 17.31 -4.40
N GLU A 221 -30.87 18.14 -5.44
CA GLU A 221 -29.87 18.23 -6.52
C GLU A 221 -28.54 18.77 -5.99
N ALA A 222 -28.57 19.78 -5.12
CA ALA A 222 -27.37 20.35 -4.49
C ALA A 222 -26.63 19.29 -3.67
N ARG A 223 -27.37 18.55 -2.83
CA ARG A 223 -26.85 17.44 -2.04
C ARG A 223 -26.17 16.40 -2.92
N ARG A 224 -26.79 16.00 -4.04
CA ARG A 224 -26.24 15.01 -4.96
C ARG A 224 -24.94 15.49 -5.61
N ILE A 225 -24.90 16.71 -6.13
CA ILE A 225 -23.69 17.28 -6.77
C ILE A 225 -22.54 17.35 -5.75
N PHE A 226 -22.80 17.88 -4.55
CA PHE A 226 -21.79 17.99 -3.52
C PHE A 226 -21.29 16.62 -3.06
N PHE A 227 -22.18 15.62 -2.97
CA PHE A 227 -21.81 14.25 -2.65
C PHE A 227 -20.85 13.67 -3.69
N HIS A 228 -21.14 13.83 -4.99
CA HIS A 228 -20.26 13.35 -6.06
C HIS A 228 -18.91 14.08 -6.07
N MET A 229 -18.89 15.40 -5.88
CA MET A 229 -17.64 16.16 -5.78
C MET A 229 -16.78 15.67 -4.61
N ASN A 230 -17.39 15.46 -3.45
CA ASN A 230 -16.70 14.94 -2.28
C ASN A 230 -16.19 13.50 -2.49
N ALA A 231 -16.97 12.64 -3.16
CA ALA A 231 -16.55 11.28 -3.49
C ALA A 231 -15.33 11.29 -4.45
N ILE A 232 -15.38 12.11 -5.49
CA ILE A 232 -14.27 12.30 -6.44
C ILE A 232 -13.03 12.80 -5.69
N GLN A 233 -13.17 13.84 -4.87
CA GLN A 233 -12.06 14.39 -4.11
C GLN A 233 -11.47 13.40 -3.12
N GLY A 234 -12.30 12.65 -2.38
CA GLY A 234 -11.86 11.63 -1.44
C GLY A 234 -11.12 10.49 -2.14
N PHE A 235 -11.64 10.03 -3.28
CA PHE A 235 -11.02 8.96 -4.06
C PHE A 235 -9.65 9.38 -4.61
N PHE A 236 -9.58 10.46 -5.40
CA PHE A 236 -8.32 10.91 -6.00
C PHE A 236 -7.35 11.49 -4.98
N GLY A 237 -7.84 12.22 -3.97
CA GLY A 237 -7.03 12.71 -2.86
C GLY A 237 -6.34 11.55 -2.12
N GLY A 238 -7.06 10.46 -1.87
CA GLY A 238 -6.47 9.26 -1.27
C GLY A 238 -5.37 8.61 -2.12
N LEU A 239 -5.57 8.52 -3.44
CA LEU A 239 -4.56 8.00 -4.36
C LEU A 239 -3.28 8.85 -4.36
N VAL A 240 -3.44 10.17 -4.39
CA VAL A 240 -2.33 11.13 -4.29
C VAL A 240 -1.63 11.01 -2.95
N ALA A 241 -2.37 10.87 -1.84
CA ALA A 241 -1.81 10.70 -0.51
C ALA A 241 -0.91 9.46 -0.41
N GLY A 242 -1.34 8.34 -0.98
CA GLY A 242 -0.51 7.13 -1.03
C GLY A 242 0.70 7.25 -1.95
N LYS A 243 0.55 7.90 -3.12
CA LYS A 243 1.68 8.10 -4.03
C LYS A 243 2.75 8.99 -3.41
N MET A 244 2.35 10.05 -2.68
CA MET A 244 3.25 10.96 -1.99
C MET A 244 3.87 10.34 -0.74
N GLY A 245 3.07 9.67 0.11
CA GLY A 245 3.54 9.12 1.39
C GLY A 245 4.22 7.75 1.28
N GLU A 246 3.68 6.84 0.48
CA GLU A 246 4.13 5.43 0.38
C GLU A 246 4.90 5.13 -0.90
N GLY A 247 4.92 6.07 -1.86
CA GLY A 247 5.62 5.95 -3.14
C GLY A 247 4.86 5.18 -4.23
N THR A 248 3.71 4.58 -3.89
CA THR A 248 2.90 3.77 -4.81
C THR A 248 1.44 4.20 -4.80
N VAL A 249 0.78 4.10 -5.94
CA VAL A 249 -0.66 4.42 -6.07
C VAL A 249 -1.52 3.41 -5.31
N GLY A 250 -1.11 2.12 -5.29
CA GLY A 250 -1.81 1.06 -4.54
C GLY A 250 -1.88 1.34 -3.03
N GLY A 251 -0.82 1.92 -2.45
CA GLY A 251 -0.83 2.38 -1.06
C GLY A 251 -1.86 3.50 -0.79
N GLY A 252 -2.30 4.20 -1.85
CA GLY A 252 -3.31 5.25 -1.79
C GLY A 252 -4.74 4.74 -1.63
N LEU A 253 -5.02 3.50 -2.06
CA LEU A 253 -6.38 2.96 -2.02
C LEU A 253 -6.95 2.91 -0.61
N LYS A 254 -6.13 2.65 0.42
CA LYS A 254 -6.59 2.72 1.82
C LYS A 254 -6.97 4.14 2.24
N HIS A 255 -6.23 5.15 1.77
CA HIS A 255 -6.53 6.55 2.05
C HIS A 255 -7.82 6.94 1.33
N SER A 256 -8.02 6.49 0.09
CA SER A 256 -9.25 6.68 -0.67
C SER A 256 -10.45 6.07 0.06
N VAL A 257 -10.35 4.84 0.55
CA VAL A 257 -11.45 4.22 1.32
C VAL A 257 -11.75 4.99 2.61
N ILE A 258 -10.72 5.40 3.36
CA ILE A 258 -10.91 6.18 4.59
C ILE A 258 -11.64 7.50 4.29
N LEU A 259 -11.18 8.26 3.29
CA LEU A 259 -11.77 9.55 2.94
C LEU A 259 -13.20 9.39 2.38
N LEU A 260 -13.44 8.38 1.54
CA LEU A 260 -14.78 8.07 1.03
C LEU A 260 -15.75 7.72 2.16
N LEU A 261 -15.33 6.90 3.13
CA LEU A 261 -16.15 6.55 4.29
C LEU A 261 -16.43 7.77 5.18
N CYS A 262 -15.41 8.59 5.46
CA CYS A 262 -15.58 9.84 6.22
C CYS A 262 -16.56 10.79 5.53
N GLY A 263 -16.41 10.95 4.21
CA GLY A 263 -17.31 11.74 3.38
C GLY A 263 -18.74 11.23 3.42
N PHE A 264 -18.93 9.93 3.19
CA PHE A 264 -20.24 9.29 3.24
C PHE A 264 -20.93 9.48 4.60
N LEU A 265 -20.22 9.25 5.71
CA LEU A 265 -20.77 9.42 7.05
C LEU A 265 -21.17 10.88 7.32
N ALA A 266 -20.33 11.84 6.91
CA ALA A 266 -20.65 13.26 7.07
C ALA A 266 -21.91 13.66 6.30
N PHE A 267 -22.05 13.23 5.05
CA PHE A 267 -23.25 13.49 4.26
C PHE A 267 -24.47 12.75 4.78
N LYS A 268 -24.32 11.58 5.40
CA LYS A 268 -25.47 10.82 5.93
C LYS A 268 -26.01 11.39 7.24
N PHE A 269 -25.13 11.91 8.11
CA PHE A 269 -25.51 12.37 9.45
C PHE A 269 -25.68 13.89 9.58
N VAL A 270 -25.03 14.70 8.74
CA VAL A 270 -24.93 16.16 8.93
C VAL A 270 -25.68 16.95 7.87
N VAL A 271 -25.86 16.37 6.67
CA VAL A 271 -26.54 16.94 5.50
C VAL A 271 -27.83 16.17 5.27
#